data_AF-A0A975B516-F1
#
_entry.id   AF-A0A975B516-F1
#
_cell.length_a   1.000
_cell.length_b   1.000
_cell.length_c   1.000
_cell.angle_alpha   90.00
_cell.angle_beta   90.00
_cell.angle_gamma   90.00
#
_symmetry.space_group_name_H-M   'P 1'
#
loop_
_entity.id
_entity.type
_entity.pdbx_description
1 polymer ?
#
loop_
_entity_poly.entity_id
_entity_poly.type
_entity_poly.pdbx_seq_one_letter_code
_entity_poly.pdbx_strand_id
1 'polypeptide(L)' 'MLAVKGVYDNGRIYFSENVKMSKPVSVIITFLEEHIEVPEKKFDLDKLSFRKTRELLKNCKGSLSDAVIEERRIEL' A
#
# COMPACT_ATOMS: atom_id res chain seq x y z
N MET A 1 0.22 26.17 -14.27
CA MET A 1 -0.07 24.77 -13.93
C MET A 1 -0.52 24.10 -15.23
N LEU A 2 0.21 23.10 -15.74
CA LEU A 2 -0.14 22.43 -17.00
C LEU A 2 -1.13 21.30 -16.70
N ALA A 3 -2.34 21.37 -17.24
CA ALA A 3 -3.34 20.31 -17.12
C ALA A 3 -3.29 19.47 -18.40
N VAL A 4 -3.04 18.17 -18.24
CA VAL A 4 -2.94 17.22 -19.36
C VAL A 4 -4.11 16.27 -19.26
N LYS A 5 -4.88 16.15 -20.35
CA LYS A 5 -5.99 15.20 -20.44
C LYS A 5 -5.48 13.84 -20.93
N GLY A 6 -6.07 12.79 -20.39
CA GLY A 6 -5.78 11.42 -20.77
C GLY A 6 -6.90 10.50 -20.35
N VAL A 7 -6.86 9.28 -20.85
CA VAL A 7 -7.78 8.21 -20.48
C VAL A 7 -7.10 7.36 -19.41
N TYR A 8 -7.80 7.12 -18.31
CA TYR A 8 -7.37 6.15 -17.30
C TYR A 8 -7.98 4.78 -17.62
N ASP A 9 -7.15 3.74 -17.63
CA ASP A 9 -7.57 2.36 -17.80
C ASP A 9 -6.70 1.45 -16.93
N ASN A 10 -7.32 0.76 -15.97
CA ASN A 10 -6.72 -0.26 -15.11
C ASN A 10 -5.34 0.10 -14.53
N GLY A 11 -5.20 1.30 -13.95
CA GLY A 11 -3.96 1.76 -13.31
C GLY A 11 -2.95 2.44 -14.24
N ARG A 12 -3.27 2.60 -15.53
CA ARG A 12 -2.45 3.32 -16.51
C ARG A 12 -3.18 4.56 -17.02
N ILE A 13 -2.42 5.61 -17.28
CA ILE A 13 -2.93 6.84 -17.92
C ILE A 13 -2.33 6.94 -19.30
N TYR A 14 -3.20 7.04 -20.30
CA TYR A 14 -2.85 7.27 -21.69
C TYR A 14 -3.10 8.74 -22.00
N PHE A 15 -2.01 9.52 -22.07
CA PHE A 15 -2.11 10.94 -22.43
C PHE A 15 -2.45 11.08 -23.92
N SER A 16 -3.41 11.96 -24.24
CA SER A 16 -3.77 12.25 -25.62
C SER A 16 -2.67 13.00 -26.37
N GLU A 17 -1.80 13.70 -25.63
CA GLU A 17 -0.70 14.49 -26.16
C GLU A 17 0.64 14.00 -25.61
N ASN A 18 1.70 14.15 -26.42
CA ASN A 18 3.03 13.71 -26.05
C ASN A 18 3.73 14.78 -25.19
N VAL A 19 3.75 14.57 -23.88
CA VAL A 19 4.35 15.50 -22.92
C VAL A 19 5.82 15.15 -22.72
N LYS A 20 6.71 15.95 -23.28
CA LYS A 20 8.15 15.80 -23.09
C LYS A 20 8.59 16.50 -21.82
N MET A 21 9.19 15.75 -20.90
CA MET A 21 9.83 16.27 -19.70
C MET A 21 11.31 15.92 -19.73
N SER A 22 12.18 16.88 -19.41
CA SER A 22 13.64 16.69 -19.38
C SER A 22 14.11 15.89 -18.17
N LYS A 23 13.28 15.79 -17.13
CA LYS A 23 13.55 15.10 -15.87
C LYS A 23 12.26 14.45 -15.35
N PRO A 24 12.33 13.47 -14.44
CA PRO A 24 11.16 12.95 -13.73
C PRO A 24 10.47 14.06 -12.93
N VAL A 25 9.14 14.13 -13.00
CA VAL A 25 8.33 15.15 -12.31
C VAL A 25 7.19 14.46 -11.56
N SER A 26 6.96 14.87 -10.31
CA SER A 26 5.80 14.42 -9.53
C SER A 26 4.51 15.03 -10.08
N VAL A 27 3.45 14.23 -10.19
CA VAL A 27 2.16 14.67 -10.74
C VAL A 27 1.03 14.40 -9.76
N ILE A 28 0.02 15.28 -9.79
CA ILE A 28 -1.26 15.08 -9.11
C ILE A 28 -2.26 14.68 -10.20
N ILE A 29 -2.96 13.56 -9.98
CA ILE A 29 -3.94 13.03 -10.92
C ILE A 29 -5.32 13.38 -10.39
N THR A 30 -6.11 14.07 -11.22
CA THR A 30 -7.51 14.37 -10.94
C THR A 30 -8.36 13.65 -11.97
N PHE A 31 -9.21 12.74 -11.50
CA PHE A 31 -10.17 12.05 -12.34
C PHE A 31 -11.42 12.90 -12.48
N LEU A 32 -11.95 13.00 -13.70
CA LEU A 32 -13.12 13.84 -14.01
C LEU A 32 -14.45 13.12 -13.80
N GLU A 33 -14.44 11.81 -13.56
CA GLU A 33 -15.63 11.00 -13.36
C GLU A 33 -16.02 10.98 -11.88
N GLU A 34 -17.31 11.21 -11.60
CA GLU A 34 -17.82 11.35 -10.23
C GLU A 34 -18.00 9.99 -9.52
N HIS A 35 -18.08 8.90 -10.28
CA HIS A 35 -18.28 7.55 -9.77
C HIS A 35 -17.03 6.69 -9.94
N ILE A 36 -16.05 6.93 -9.09
CA ILE A 36 -14.86 6.08 -9.01
C ILE A 36 -14.99 5.24 -7.76
N GLU A 37 -15.25 3.94 -7.96
CA GLU A 37 -15.14 2.97 -6.89
C GLU A 37 -13.65 2.74 -6.60
N VAL A 38 -13.09 3.54 -5.69
CA VAL A 38 -11.83 3.17 -5.07
C VAL A 38 -12.14 1.99 -4.16
N PRO A 39 -11.57 0.79 -4.38
CA PRO A 39 -11.78 -0.30 -3.47
C PRO A 39 -11.19 0.11 -2.11
N GLU A 40 -12.07 0.51 -1.18
CA GLU A 40 -11.68 0.66 0.20
C GLU A 40 -11.12 -0.68 0.62
N LYS A 41 -9.84 -0.70 1.01
CA LYS A 41 -9.19 -1.90 1.53
C LYS A 41 -9.74 -2.15 2.94
N LYS A 42 -11.02 -2.53 3.02
CA LYS A 42 -11.67 -2.92 4.27
C LYS A 42 -10.96 -4.17 4.76
N PHE A 43 -10.37 -4.05 5.93
CA PHE A 43 -9.75 -5.18 6.59
C PHE A 43 -10.85 -6.17 6.96
N ASP A 44 -10.81 -7.33 6.33
CA ASP A 44 -11.80 -8.37 6.52
C ASP A 44 -11.49 -9.14 7.80
N LEU A 45 -12.24 -8.84 8.87
CA LEU A 45 -12.10 -9.47 10.17
C LEU A 45 -12.40 -10.98 10.12
N ASP A 46 -13.23 -11.44 9.17
CA ASP A 46 -13.59 -12.85 9.03
C ASP A 46 -12.42 -13.68 8.48
N LYS A 47 -11.42 -13.03 7.88
CA LYS A 47 -10.16 -13.67 7.50
C LYS A 47 -9.23 -13.92 8.69
N LEU A 48 -9.46 -13.32 9.86
CA LEU A 48 -8.69 -13.59 11.07
C LEU A 48 -9.10 -14.95 11.67
N SER A 49 -8.13 -15.82 11.89
CA SER A 49 -8.38 -17.13 12.50
C SER A 49 -7.38 -17.42 13.61
N PHE A 50 -7.86 -17.41 14.85
CA PHE A 50 -7.06 -17.75 16.02
C PHE A 50 -6.44 -19.15 15.92
N ARG A 51 -7.17 -20.11 15.32
CA ARG A 51 -6.67 -21.47 15.10
C ARG A 51 -5.46 -21.48 14.18
N LYS A 52 -5.53 -20.78 13.04
CA LYS A 52 -4.40 -20.66 12.09
C LYS A 52 -3.20 -20.00 12.77
N THR A 53 -3.42 -18.94 13.54
CA THR A 53 -2.36 -18.24 14.28
C THR A 53 -1.69 -19.16 15.30
N ARG A 54 -2.46 -19.92 16.10
CA ARG A 54 -1.90 -20.90 17.06
C ARG A 54 -1.07 -21.97 16.36
N GLU A 55 -1.52 -22.45 15.21
CA GLU A 55 -0.81 -23.47 14.43
C GLU A 55 0.48 -22.94 13.80
N LEU A 56 0.46 -21.71 13.27
CA LEU A 56 1.67 -21.03 12.77
C LEU A 56 2.69 -20.79 13.87
N LEU A 57 2.23 -20.45 15.08
CA LEU A 57 3.08 -20.15 16.23
C LEU A 57 3.45 -21.39 17.06
N LYS A 58 3.05 -22.60 16.66
CA LYS A 58 3.28 -23.83 17.45
C LYS A 58 4.76 -24.08 17.80
N ASN A 59 5.66 -23.63 16.94
CA ASN A 59 7.11 -23.78 17.10
C ASN A 59 7.80 -22.49 17.56
N CYS A 60 7.06 -21.39 17.74
CA CYS A 60 7.60 -20.15 18.25
C CYS A 60 7.80 -20.29 19.76
N LYS A 61 9.06 -20.37 20.20
CA LYS A 61 9.42 -20.58 21.61
C LYS A 61 9.71 -19.27 22.37
N GLY A 62 9.76 -18.14 21.67
CA GLY A 62 10.07 -16.84 22.25
C GLY A 62 8.85 -15.94 22.29
N SER A 63 8.87 -14.94 23.17
CA SER A 63 7.90 -13.86 23.15
C SER A 63 8.44 -12.66 22.39
N LEU A 64 7.53 -11.83 21.87
CA LEU A 64 7.87 -10.52 21.32
C LEU A 64 8.61 -9.67 22.37
N SER A 65 8.18 -9.77 23.64
CA SER A 65 8.79 -9.06 24.75
C SER A 65 10.27 -9.41 24.91
N ASP A 66 10.64 -10.68 24.77
CA ASP A 66 12.05 -11.11 24.86
C ASP A 66 12.88 -10.48 23.75
N ALA A 67 12.38 -10.50 22.51
CA ALA A 67 13.06 -9.89 21.37
C ALA A 67 13.27 -8.37 21.55
N VAL A 68 12.25 -7.67 22.07
CA VAL A 68 12.33 -6.22 22.34
C VAL A 68 13.31 -5.91 23.49
N ILE A 69 13.37 -6.76 24.52
CA ILE A 69 14.32 -6.60 25.62
C ILE A 69 15.76 -6.77 25.12
N GLU A 70 16.02 -7.79 24.30
CA GLU A 70 17.35 -8.03 23.73
C GLU A 70 17.78 -6.92 22.77
N GLU A 71 16.88 -6.42 21.91
CA GLU A 71 17.14 -5.26 21.06
C GLU A 71 17.63 -4.05 21.89
N ARG A 72 16.94 -3.71 22.97
CA ARG A 72 17.31 -2.58 23.83
C ARG A 72 18.60 -2.79 24.62
N ARG A 73 18.98 -4.04 24.89
CA ARG A 73 20.26 -4.36 25.56
C ARG A 73 21.45 -4.19 24.64
N ILE A 74 21.27 -4.38 23.33
CA ILE A 74 22.33 -4.22 22.33
C ILE A 74 22.59 -2.73 22.04
N GLU A 75 21.60 -1.87 22.22
CA GLU A 75 21.71 -0.42 22.00
C GLU A 75 22.34 0.37 23.17
N LEU A 76 22.69 -0.30 24.28
CA LEU A 76 23.35 0.27 25.47
C LEU A 76 24.84 -0.11 25.53
#